data_AF-A0A9W6GAH2-F1
#
_entry.id   AF-A0A9W6GAH2-F1
#
_cell.length_a   1.000
_cell.length_b   1.000
_cell.length_c   1.000
_cell.angle_alpha   90.00
_cell.angle_beta   90.00
_cell.angle_gamma   90.00
#
_symmetry.space_group_name_H-M   'P 1'
#
loop_
_entity.id
_entity.type
_entity.pdbx_description
1 polymer ?
#
loop_
_entity_poly.entity_id
_entity_poly.type
_entity_poly.pdbx_seq_one_letter_code
_entity_poly.pdbx_strand_id
1 'polypeptide(L)'
;MASDIHGHYDALVESLRGRGLVDEDAKWTGGDARLWILGDLFDRGEEGVAVVRLLRRLAGQAAAEGGHVDTLIGNHEVLLLGSRRFGDVAFTDVDGQDRQFLHWWVLNGGFEDELGDLTDDEVKWLETRRVVHVAGNVLLVHADTESYLGYGRSEEAVNAAVRAIMAADEPEEWWQLFRELTRRHEFMGPDGPARVRGMLRSFGGEELVHGHSTIPDTTDLAPSQVTQARRYCDGLVLNVDGGVYQGGKCLVVRLN
;
A
#
# COMPACT_ATOMS: atom_id res chain seq x y z
N MET A 1 2.14 -1.93 -11.74
CA MET A 1 1.51 -1.68 -10.45
C MET A 1 0.93 -2.97 -9.91
N ALA A 2 1.03 -3.18 -8.61
CA ALA A 2 0.29 -4.17 -7.83
C ALA A 2 0.00 -3.56 -6.45
N SER A 3 -0.80 -4.22 -5.61
CA SER A 3 -1.13 -3.73 -4.27
C SER A 3 -1.59 -4.89 -3.39
N ASP A 4 -1.63 -4.66 -2.06
CA ASP A 4 -2.33 -5.50 -1.08
C ASP A 4 -1.86 -6.95 -1.14
N ILE A 5 -0.55 -7.12 -0.99
CA ILE A 5 0.10 -8.44 -1.07
C ILE A 5 -0.25 -9.27 0.17
N HIS A 6 -0.42 -8.62 1.33
CA HIS A 6 -0.82 -9.24 2.58
C HIS A 6 -0.05 -10.53 2.88
N GLY A 7 1.27 -10.48 2.83
CA GLY A 7 2.11 -11.64 3.11
C GLY A 7 1.93 -12.85 2.17
N HIS A 8 1.27 -12.71 1.01
CA HIS A 8 1.14 -13.79 0.02
C HIS A 8 2.30 -13.73 -0.98
N TYR A 9 3.51 -14.10 -0.53
CA TYR A 9 4.74 -14.02 -1.32
C TYR A 9 4.65 -14.78 -2.63
N ASP A 10 4.19 -16.04 -2.59
CA ASP A 10 4.09 -16.89 -3.78
C ASP A 10 3.13 -16.32 -4.82
N ALA A 11 2.01 -15.73 -4.40
CA ALA A 11 1.05 -15.09 -5.30
C ALA A 11 1.66 -13.87 -6.01
N LEU A 12 2.47 -13.07 -5.29
CA LEU A 12 3.21 -11.97 -5.89
C LEU A 12 4.24 -12.47 -6.88
N VAL A 13 5.08 -13.45 -6.51
CA VAL A 13 6.12 -13.99 -7.40
C VAL A 13 5.52 -14.60 -8.66
N GLU A 14 4.46 -15.41 -8.54
CA GLU A 14 3.75 -15.99 -9.67
C GLU A 14 3.25 -14.88 -10.63
N SER A 15 2.67 -13.82 -10.07
CA SER A 15 2.11 -12.72 -10.85
C SER A 15 3.18 -11.87 -11.53
N LEU A 16 4.31 -11.62 -10.86
CA LEU A 16 5.47 -10.94 -11.45
C LEU A 16 6.11 -11.79 -12.56
N ARG A 17 6.23 -13.10 -12.36
CA ARG A 17 6.76 -14.04 -13.37
C ARG A 17 5.85 -14.11 -14.59
N GLY A 18 4.53 -14.16 -14.38
CA GLY A 18 3.54 -14.09 -15.45
C GLY A 18 3.61 -12.80 -16.29
N ARG A 19 4.23 -11.75 -15.77
CA ARG A 19 4.52 -10.49 -16.49
C ARG A 19 5.96 -10.39 -17.01
N GLY A 20 6.79 -11.42 -16.80
CA GLY A 20 8.19 -11.40 -17.19
C GLY A 20 9.02 -10.37 -16.44
N LEU A 21 8.60 -9.97 -15.23
CA LEU A 21 9.36 -9.05 -14.38
C LEU A 21 10.39 -9.78 -13.51
N VAL A 22 10.16 -11.06 -13.26
CA VAL A 22 11.11 -11.94 -12.56
C VAL A 22 11.22 -13.29 -13.23
N ASP A 23 12.34 -13.98 -13.01
CA ASP A 23 12.59 -15.37 -13.45
C ASP A 23 12.06 -16.42 -12.44
N GLU A 24 12.45 -17.69 -12.66
CA GLU A 24 12.08 -18.82 -11.78
C GLU A 24 12.68 -18.69 -10.36
N ASP A 25 13.81 -17.99 -10.22
CA ASP A 25 14.50 -17.76 -8.94
C ASP A 25 14.05 -16.45 -8.27
N ALA A 26 12.99 -15.81 -8.77
CA ALA A 26 12.53 -14.49 -8.33
C ALA A 26 13.64 -13.41 -8.36
N LYS A 27 14.45 -13.42 -9.43
CA LYS A 27 15.40 -12.36 -9.79
C LYS A 27 14.81 -11.50 -10.89
N TRP A 28 15.12 -10.21 -10.85
CA TRP A 28 14.65 -9.23 -11.83
C TRP A 28 15.05 -9.60 -13.26
N THR A 29 14.08 -9.53 -14.16
CA THR A 29 14.24 -9.67 -15.62
C THR A 29 13.44 -8.62 -16.39
N GLY A 30 12.86 -7.64 -15.67
CA GLY A 30 12.01 -6.60 -16.21
C GLY A 30 12.73 -5.49 -16.98
N GLY A 31 14.05 -5.53 -17.11
CA GLY A 31 14.82 -4.50 -17.81
C GLY A 31 14.64 -3.12 -17.17
N ASP A 32 14.25 -2.14 -17.99
CA ASP A 32 13.99 -0.76 -17.57
C ASP A 32 12.58 -0.53 -17.01
N ALA A 33 11.80 -1.59 -16.79
CA ALA A 33 10.47 -1.50 -16.22
C ALA A 33 10.48 -0.86 -14.83
N ARG A 34 9.37 -0.18 -14.52
CA ARG A 34 9.12 0.45 -13.22
C ARG A 34 7.94 -0.24 -12.54
N LEU A 35 8.21 -0.92 -11.44
CA LEU A 35 7.23 -1.61 -10.62
C LEU A 35 6.97 -0.81 -9.34
N TRP A 36 5.69 -0.55 -9.06
CA TRP A 36 5.24 -0.04 -7.77
C TRP A 36 4.25 -1.02 -7.13
N ILE A 37 4.42 -1.21 -5.82
CA ILE A 37 3.44 -1.85 -4.93
C ILE A 37 2.76 -0.75 -4.11
N LEU A 38 1.44 -0.74 -4.00
CA LEU A 38 0.68 0.37 -3.38
C LEU A 38 0.37 0.15 -1.88
N GLY A 39 1.31 -0.45 -1.15
CA GLY A 39 1.18 -0.72 0.29
C GLY A 39 0.58 -2.08 0.61
N ASP A 40 0.36 -2.31 1.90
CA ASP A 40 -0.22 -3.52 2.49
C ASP A 40 0.55 -4.79 2.12
N LEU A 41 1.80 -4.82 2.57
CA LEU A 41 2.75 -5.91 2.34
C LEU A 41 2.61 -7.04 3.36
N PHE A 42 2.11 -6.74 4.56
CA PHE A 42 2.03 -7.63 5.71
C PHE A 42 0.60 -8.05 6.04
N ASP A 43 0.42 -8.86 7.09
CA ASP A 43 -0.83 -9.43 7.61
C ASP A 43 -1.47 -10.50 6.71
N ARG A 44 -2.40 -11.29 7.29
CA ARG A 44 -3.30 -12.28 6.66
C ARG A 44 -2.61 -13.45 5.93
N GLY A 45 -1.42 -13.25 5.37
CA GLY A 45 -0.43 -14.25 5.00
C GLY A 45 0.82 -14.13 5.87
N GLU A 46 1.55 -15.23 6.02
CA GLU A 46 2.67 -15.35 6.99
C GLU A 46 4.03 -14.85 6.44
N GLU A 47 4.07 -14.34 5.21
CA GLU A 47 5.33 -14.07 4.50
C GLU A 47 5.60 -12.57 4.23
N GLY A 48 5.05 -11.66 5.05
CA GLY A 48 5.21 -10.21 4.86
C GLY A 48 6.67 -9.77 4.89
N VAL A 49 7.46 -10.33 5.80
CA VAL A 49 8.92 -10.10 5.86
C VAL A 49 9.63 -10.59 4.59
N ALA A 50 9.19 -11.73 4.02
CA ALA A 50 9.76 -12.24 2.77
C ALA A 50 9.42 -11.32 1.58
N VAL A 51 8.21 -10.74 1.56
CA VAL A 51 7.79 -9.74 0.57
C VAL A 51 8.70 -8.51 0.63
N VAL A 52 8.97 -7.97 1.82
CA VAL A 52 9.92 -6.85 1.98
C VAL A 52 11.30 -7.19 1.41
N ARG A 53 11.84 -8.36 1.77
CA ARG A 53 13.16 -8.81 1.30
C ARG A 53 13.21 -8.99 -0.22
N LEU A 54 12.13 -9.48 -0.82
CA LEU A 54 11.97 -9.56 -2.28
C LEU A 54 12.02 -8.16 -2.90
N LEU A 55 11.19 -7.23 -2.45
CA LEU A 55 11.12 -5.88 -3.03
C LEU A 55 12.45 -5.14 -2.91
N ARG A 56 13.14 -5.25 -1.77
CA ARG A 56 14.48 -4.66 -1.58
C ARG A 56 15.51 -5.27 -2.54
N ARG A 57 15.51 -6.59 -2.72
CA ARG A 57 16.40 -7.28 -3.66
C ARG A 57 16.11 -6.86 -5.10
N LEU A 58 14.84 -6.87 -5.50
CA LEU A 58 14.42 -6.47 -6.85
C LEU A 58 14.73 -5.01 -7.13
N ALA A 59 14.62 -4.11 -6.15
CA ALA A 59 14.98 -2.70 -6.31
C ALA A 59 16.46 -2.53 -6.69
N GLY A 60 17.37 -3.27 -6.05
CA GLY A 60 18.79 -3.25 -6.39
C GLY A 60 19.08 -3.82 -7.78
N GLN A 61 18.41 -4.92 -8.14
CA GLN A 61 18.59 -5.56 -9.45
C GLN A 61 18.01 -4.71 -10.59
N ALA A 62 16.80 -4.17 -10.42
CA ALA A 62 16.17 -3.29 -11.41
C ALA A 62 17.00 -2.03 -11.66
N ALA A 63 17.52 -1.40 -10.59
CA ALA A 63 18.37 -0.23 -10.73
C ALA A 63 19.63 -0.50 -11.57
N ALA A 64 20.21 -1.71 -11.49
CA ALA A 64 21.36 -2.11 -12.30
C ALA A 64 21.04 -2.23 -13.80
N GLU A 65 19.77 -2.40 -14.16
CA GLU A 65 19.27 -2.51 -15.54
C GLU A 65 18.56 -1.23 -16.03
N GLY A 66 18.57 -0.16 -15.23
CA GLY A 66 17.88 1.10 -15.53
C GLY A 66 16.38 1.10 -15.20
N GLY A 67 15.88 0.04 -14.59
CA GLY A 67 14.53 -0.09 -14.07
C GLY A 67 14.37 0.46 -12.66
N HIS A 68 13.20 0.22 -12.08
CA HIS A 68 12.86 0.68 -10.73
C HIS A 68 11.87 -0.27 -10.06
N VAL A 69 12.09 -0.57 -8.78
CA VAL A 69 11.10 -1.22 -7.92
C VAL A 69 11.01 -0.43 -6.63
N ASP A 70 9.81 -0.03 -6.24
CA ASP A 70 9.55 0.61 -4.95
C ASP A 70 8.12 0.34 -4.48
N THR A 71 7.81 0.76 -3.27
CA THR A 71 6.50 0.58 -2.65
C THR A 71 6.06 1.85 -1.94
N LEU A 72 4.74 2.05 -1.90
CA LEU A 72 4.11 2.93 -0.91
C LEU A 72 3.99 2.19 0.43
N ILE A 73 3.69 2.91 1.51
CA ILE A 73 3.10 2.34 2.73
C ILE A 73 1.58 2.48 2.69
N GLY A 74 0.89 1.45 3.15
CA GLY A 74 -0.53 1.39 3.45
C GLY A 74 -0.81 1.49 4.94
N ASN A 75 -2.05 1.22 5.35
CA ASN A 75 -2.41 1.27 6.76
C ASN A 75 -1.73 0.14 7.56
N HIS A 76 -1.47 -1.02 6.95
CA HIS A 76 -0.88 -2.15 7.67
C HIS A 76 0.60 -1.97 7.97
N GLU A 77 1.36 -1.25 7.14
CA GLU A 77 2.73 -0.84 7.51
C GLU A 77 2.73 0.09 8.73
N VAL A 78 1.78 1.04 8.81
CA VAL A 78 1.66 1.94 9.97
C VAL A 78 1.29 1.15 11.23
N LEU A 79 0.37 0.19 11.11
CA LEU A 79 -0.06 -0.65 12.22
C LEU A 79 1.06 -1.58 12.73
N LEU A 80 1.81 -2.20 11.82
CA LEU A 80 2.95 -3.07 12.15
C LEU A 80 4.08 -2.27 12.82
N LEU A 81 4.49 -1.14 12.22
CA LEU A 81 5.55 -0.30 12.77
C LEU A 81 5.14 0.30 14.12
N GLY A 82 3.88 0.73 14.26
CA GLY A 82 3.32 1.18 15.53
C GLY A 82 3.29 0.07 16.58
N SER A 83 3.01 -1.17 16.19
CA SER A 83 3.03 -2.32 17.10
C SER A 83 4.44 -2.65 17.59
N ARG A 84 5.44 -2.60 16.70
CA ARG A 84 6.85 -2.75 17.11
C ARG A 84 7.29 -1.62 18.04
N ARG A 85 6.83 -0.40 17.80
CA ARG A 85 7.24 0.79 18.55
C ARG A 85 6.56 0.90 19.92
N PHE A 86 5.25 0.75 19.96
CA PHE A 86 4.41 1.03 21.13
C PHE A 86 3.91 -0.23 21.82
N GLY A 87 3.98 -1.41 21.20
CA GLY A 87 3.55 -2.67 21.80
C GLY A 87 2.11 -2.63 22.30
N ASP A 88 1.93 -3.03 23.56
CA ASP A 88 0.67 -3.05 24.30
C ASP A 88 0.40 -1.76 25.11
N VAL A 89 1.19 -0.69 24.89
CA VAL A 89 0.96 0.60 25.54
C VAL A 89 -0.42 1.13 25.16
N ALA A 90 -1.24 1.36 26.18
CA ALA A 90 -2.58 1.91 26.02
C ALA A 90 -2.53 3.43 25.85
N PHE A 91 -3.32 3.94 24.90
CA PHE A 91 -3.56 5.36 24.69
C PHE A 91 -5.05 5.59 24.36
N THR A 92 -5.50 6.84 24.46
CA THR A 92 -6.89 7.22 24.15
C THR A 92 -6.90 7.95 22.82
N ASP A 93 -7.65 7.43 21.84
CA ASP A 93 -7.77 8.08 20.53
C ASP A 93 -8.65 9.35 20.56
N VAL A 94 -8.70 10.05 19.43
CA VAL A 94 -9.47 11.30 19.27
C VAL A 94 -10.98 11.15 19.51
N ASP A 95 -11.51 9.92 19.47
CA ASP A 95 -12.92 9.60 19.76
C ASP A 95 -13.12 9.13 21.21
N GLY A 96 -12.09 9.24 22.06
CA GLY A 96 -12.14 8.85 23.47
C GLY A 96 -12.10 7.33 23.69
N GLN A 97 -11.63 6.55 22.71
CA GLN A 97 -11.56 5.09 22.81
C GLN A 97 -10.16 4.64 23.21
N ASP A 98 -10.09 3.65 24.10
CA ASP A 98 -8.82 3.02 24.46
C ASP A 98 -8.30 2.14 23.32
N ARG A 99 -7.01 2.31 23.00
CA ARG A 99 -6.32 1.65 21.89
C ARG A 99 -4.97 1.10 22.34
N GLN A 100 -4.53 0.06 21.65
CA GLN A 100 -3.21 -0.56 21.77
C GLN A 100 -2.81 -1.07 20.38
N PHE A 101 -1.64 -0.69 19.88
CA PHE A 101 -1.23 -1.07 18.52
C PHE A 101 -1.14 -2.58 18.34
N LEU A 102 -0.46 -3.28 19.25
CA LEU A 102 -0.29 -4.74 19.17
C LEU A 102 -1.63 -5.48 19.13
N HIS A 103 -2.59 -5.06 19.96
CA HIS A 103 -3.94 -5.63 19.94
C HIS A 103 -4.60 -5.49 18.57
N TRP A 104 -4.53 -4.29 17.98
CA TRP A 104 -5.15 -4.02 16.68
C TRP A 104 -4.41 -4.69 15.53
N TRP A 105 -3.09 -4.84 15.62
CA TRP A 105 -2.29 -5.61 14.65
C TRP A 105 -2.80 -7.05 14.55
N VAL A 106 -2.91 -7.74 15.68
CA VAL A 106 -3.40 -9.12 15.73
C VAL A 106 -4.85 -9.21 15.25
N LEU A 107 -5.72 -8.27 15.66
CA LEU A 107 -7.12 -8.24 15.20
C LEU A 107 -7.25 -8.05 13.69
N ASN A 108 -6.29 -7.39 13.05
CA ASN A 108 -6.29 -7.16 11.61
C ASN A 108 -5.56 -8.27 10.83
N GLY A 109 -5.30 -9.42 11.47
CA GLY A 109 -4.69 -10.58 10.83
C GLY A 109 -3.16 -10.57 10.86
N GLY A 110 -2.55 -9.69 11.64
CA GLY A 110 -1.12 -9.63 11.83
C GLY A 110 -0.59 -10.73 12.76
N PHE A 111 0.65 -11.15 12.53
CA PHE A 111 1.35 -12.15 13.34
C PHE A 111 2.31 -11.44 14.31
N GLU A 112 2.28 -11.78 15.60
CA GLU A 112 3.16 -11.15 16.59
C GLU A 112 4.64 -11.49 16.33
N ASP A 113 4.93 -12.72 15.90
CA ASP A 113 6.30 -13.18 15.61
C ASP A 113 6.95 -12.38 14.46
N GLU A 114 6.17 -11.91 13.47
CA GLU A 114 6.68 -11.09 12.35
C GLU A 114 7.26 -9.74 12.83
N LEU A 115 6.79 -9.23 13.98
CA LEU A 115 7.30 -7.98 14.53
C LEU A 115 8.79 -8.11 14.91
N GLY A 116 9.22 -9.30 15.33
CA GLY A 116 10.60 -9.61 15.70
C GLY A 116 11.51 -9.98 14.53
N ASP A 117 10.93 -10.41 13.41
CA ASP A 117 11.68 -10.94 12.25
C ASP A 117 12.27 -9.84 11.34
N LEU A 118 11.78 -8.61 11.46
CA LEU A 118 12.35 -7.45 10.78
C LEU A 118 13.61 -6.96 11.50
N THR A 119 14.67 -6.79 10.72
CA THR A 119 15.89 -6.09 11.14
C THR A 119 15.65 -4.59 11.26
N ASP A 120 16.46 -3.88 12.06
CA ASP A 120 16.34 -2.42 12.20
C ASP A 120 16.54 -1.66 10.88
N ASP A 121 17.35 -2.23 9.96
CA ASP A 121 17.53 -1.68 8.62
C ASP A 121 16.29 -1.87 7.74
N GLU A 122 15.58 -2.99 7.86
CA GLU A 122 14.29 -3.21 7.18
C GLU A 122 13.20 -2.29 7.74
N VAL A 123 13.14 -2.11 9.07
CA VAL A 123 12.25 -1.14 9.73
C VAL A 123 12.49 0.27 9.21
N LYS A 124 13.75 0.73 9.23
CA LYS A 124 14.13 2.05 8.71
C LYS A 124 13.81 2.19 7.23
N TRP A 125 13.97 1.13 6.45
CA TRP A 125 13.59 1.16 5.03
C TRP A 125 12.08 1.40 4.85
N LEU A 126 11.24 0.74 5.64
CA LEU A 126 9.77 0.94 5.65
C LEU A 126 9.39 2.36 6.07
N GLU A 127 9.97 2.88 7.16
CA GLU A 127 9.72 4.23 7.69
C GLU A 127 10.07 5.36 6.69
N THR A 128 10.87 5.07 5.67
CA THR A 128 11.26 6.04 4.64
C THR A 128 10.43 5.97 3.36
N ARG A 129 9.54 4.98 3.22
CA ARG A 129 8.69 4.84 2.03
C ARG A 129 7.69 5.99 1.93
N ARG A 130 7.13 6.15 0.73
CA ARG A 130 6.16 7.22 0.42
C ARG A 130 4.74 6.73 0.74
N VAL A 131 3.83 7.66 1.01
CA VAL A 131 2.38 7.41 1.06
C VAL A 131 1.65 7.83 -0.22
N VAL A 132 2.26 8.74 -0.98
CA VAL A 132 1.76 9.26 -2.26
C VAL A 132 2.93 9.37 -3.22
N HIS A 133 2.73 9.01 -4.49
CA HIS A 133 3.74 9.21 -5.52
C HIS A 133 3.12 9.53 -6.88
N VAL A 134 3.71 10.44 -7.65
CA VAL A 134 3.35 10.65 -9.06
C VAL A 134 4.38 9.97 -9.97
N ALA A 135 3.97 8.87 -10.58
CA ALA A 135 4.75 8.12 -11.56
C ALA A 135 4.35 8.56 -12.98
N GLY A 136 5.10 9.49 -13.58
CA GLY A 136 4.76 10.05 -14.88
C GLY A 136 3.48 10.89 -14.80
N ASN A 137 2.42 10.47 -15.48
CA ASN A 137 1.10 11.11 -15.42
C ASN A 137 0.13 10.35 -14.49
N VAL A 138 0.61 9.46 -13.62
CA VAL A 138 -0.26 8.65 -12.76
C VAL A 138 0.00 8.95 -11.29
N LEU A 139 -1.05 9.32 -10.56
CA LEU A 139 -1.05 9.47 -9.12
C LEU A 139 -1.26 8.11 -8.45
N LEU A 140 -0.32 7.71 -7.61
CA LEU A 140 -0.34 6.47 -6.84
C LEU A 140 -0.66 6.78 -5.39
N VAL A 141 -1.70 6.12 -4.88
CA VAL A 141 -2.11 6.15 -3.47
C VAL A 141 -2.46 4.73 -3.02
N HIS A 142 -2.44 4.50 -1.72
CA HIS A 142 -2.84 3.20 -1.17
C HIS A 142 -4.38 3.05 -1.20
N ALA A 143 -5.12 4.03 -0.64
CA ALA A 143 -6.56 3.95 -0.46
C ALA A 143 -7.35 4.99 -1.29
N ASP A 144 -8.62 4.69 -1.60
CA ASP A 144 -9.52 5.57 -2.36
C ASP A 144 -10.21 6.63 -1.48
N THR A 145 -9.38 7.54 -0.95
CA THR A 145 -9.78 8.62 -0.05
C THR A 145 -9.10 9.95 -0.37
N GLU A 146 -9.78 11.06 -0.03
CA GLU A 146 -9.20 12.41 -0.05
C GLU A 146 -8.33 12.72 1.17
N SER A 147 -8.21 11.82 2.16
CA SER A 147 -7.52 12.09 3.43
C SER A 147 -6.05 12.46 3.32
N TYR A 148 -5.38 12.10 2.21
CA TYR A 148 -4.04 12.59 1.89
C TYR A 148 -3.97 14.13 1.85
N LEU A 149 -5.06 14.79 1.47
CA LEU A 149 -5.19 16.26 1.49
C LEU A 149 -5.16 16.83 2.92
N GLY A 150 -5.37 16.03 3.97
CA GLY A 150 -5.16 16.46 5.35
C GLY A 150 -3.69 16.76 5.67
N TYR A 151 -2.76 16.12 4.95
CA TYR A 151 -1.32 16.16 5.24
C TYR A 151 -0.52 17.07 4.30
N GLY A 152 -1.14 17.59 3.23
CA GLY A 152 -0.45 18.47 2.29
C GLY A 152 -1.21 18.73 0.99
N ARG A 153 -0.57 19.51 0.12
CA ARG A 153 -1.08 19.89 -1.21
C ARG A 153 -0.10 19.55 -2.34
N SER A 154 0.98 18.83 -2.04
CA SER A 154 1.93 18.28 -3.01
C SER A 154 2.45 16.92 -2.52
N GLU A 155 3.03 16.12 -3.42
CA GLU A 155 3.66 14.85 -3.07
C GLU A 155 4.71 15.03 -1.96
N GLU A 156 5.56 16.05 -2.07
CA GLU A 156 6.63 16.32 -1.10
C GLU A 156 6.06 16.67 0.27
N ALA A 157 5.04 17.53 0.30
CA ALA A 157 4.43 17.99 1.54
C ALA A 157 3.77 16.83 2.31
N VAL A 158 2.98 16.00 1.62
CA VAL A 158 2.30 14.85 2.24
C VAL A 158 3.32 13.84 2.76
N ASN A 159 4.31 13.47 1.94
CA ASN A 159 5.34 12.52 2.38
C ASN A 159 6.21 13.07 3.51
N ALA A 160 6.46 14.39 3.56
CA ALA A 160 7.19 15.01 4.67
C ALA A 160 6.36 15.00 5.96
N ALA A 161 5.07 15.32 5.89
CA ALA A 161 4.17 15.29 7.04
C ALA A 161 4.02 13.89 7.63
N VAL A 162 3.82 12.88 6.78
CA VAL A 162 3.72 11.49 7.25
C VAL A 162 5.04 11.00 7.85
N ARG A 163 6.19 11.32 7.25
CA ARG A 163 7.49 10.99 7.86
C ARG A 163 7.71 11.67 9.21
N ALA A 164 7.18 12.87 9.41
CA ALA A 164 7.26 13.55 10.71
C ALA A 164 6.43 12.82 11.76
N ILE A 165 5.21 12.37 11.42
CA ILE A 165 4.36 11.55 12.30
C ILE A 165 5.08 10.25 12.66
N MET A 166 5.60 9.52 11.66
CA MET A 166 6.30 8.25 11.89
C MET A 166 7.65 8.41 12.63
N ALA A 167 8.18 9.62 12.73
CA ALA A 167 9.36 9.89 13.55
C ALA A 167 9.00 10.32 14.99
N ALA A 168 7.76 10.73 15.22
CA ALA A 168 7.27 11.16 16.53
C ALA A 168 6.97 9.97 17.44
N ASP A 169 7.10 10.18 18.74
CA ASP A 169 6.77 9.20 19.78
C ASP A 169 5.34 9.42 20.32
N GLU A 170 4.41 9.71 19.43
CA GLU A 170 3.04 10.12 19.73
C GLU A 170 2.05 9.08 19.16
N PRO A 171 1.60 8.09 19.95
CA PRO A 171 0.77 6.99 19.45
C PRO A 171 -0.58 7.47 18.89
N GLU A 172 -1.13 8.57 19.40
CA GLU A 172 -2.36 9.20 18.91
C GLU A 172 -2.23 9.70 17.46
N GLU A 173 -1.08 10.28 17.10
CA GLU A 173 -0.83 10.79 15.74
C GLU A 173 -0.65 9.63 14.75
N TRP A 174 0.08 8.58 15.14
CA TRP A 174 0.21 7.35 14.36
C TRP A 174 -1.14 6.68 14.15
N TRP A 175 -1.96 6.63 15.20
CA TRP A 175 -3.28 6.03 15.14
C TRP A 175 -4.19 6.82 14.22
N GLN A 176 -4.14 8.15 14.27
CA GLN A 176 -4.88 8.99 13.35
C GLN A 176 -4.44 8.76 11.90
N LEU A 177 -3.12 8.64 11.64
CA LEU A 177 -2.61 8.27 10.31
C LEU A 177 -3.14 6.91 9.84
N PHE A 178 -3.06 5.88 10.70
CA PHE A 178 -3.61 4.56 10.42
C PHE A 178 -5.09 4.62 10.05
N ARG A 179 -5.89 5.39 10.80
CA ARG A 179 -7.33 5.57 10.53
C ARG A 179 -7.59 6.25 9.19
N GLU A 180 -6.85 7.32 8.88
CA GLU A 180 -7.01 8.05 7.63
C GLU A 180 -6.63 7.18 6.42
N LEU A 181 -5.59 6.35 6.53
CA LEU A 181 -5.23 5.38 5.48
C LEU A 181 -6.21 4.19 5.40
N THR A 182 -7.02 3.95 6.43
CA THR A 182 -8.06 2.91 6.42
C THR A 182 -9.36 3.36 5.73
N ARG A 183 -9.56 4.67 5.52
CA ARG A 183 -10.74 5.19 4.83
C ARG A 183 -10.82 4.67 3.40
N ARG A 184 -12.05 4.46 2.94
CA ARG A 184 -12.33 3.81 1.66
C ARG A 184 -13.64 4.28 1.05
N HIS A 185 -13.78 4.02 -0.25
CA HIS A 185 -14.99 4.23 -1.05
C HIS A 185 -15.38 5.70 -1.27
N GLU A 186 -14.52 6.67 -0.96
CA GLU A 186 -14.87 8.08 -1.11
C GLU A 186 -14.95 8.52 -2.57
N PHE A 187 -14.28 7.79 -3.46
CA PHE A 187 -14.39 8.01 -4.91
C PHE A 187 -15.57 7.28 -5.53
N MET A 188 -16.35 6.50 -4.78
CA MET A 188 -17.51 5.80 -5.31
C MET A 188 -18.72 6.74 -5.45
N GLY A 189 -19.58 6.45 -6.44
CA GLY A 189 -20.80 7.22 -6.67
C GLY A 189 -20.63 8.49 -7.51
N PRO A 190 -21.68 9.32 -7.61
CA PRO A 190 -21.76 10.40 -8.59
C PRO A 190 -20.76 11.54 -8.37
N ASP A 191 -20.31 11.77 -7.13
CA ASP A 191 -19.35 12.82 -6.80
C ASP A 191 -17.88 12.38 -6.97
N GLY A 192 -17.64 11.08 -7.16
CA GLY A 192 -16.32 10.48 -7.30
C GLY A 192 -15.41 11.17 -8.32
N PRO A 193 -15.85 11.38 -9.57
CA PRO A 193 -15.04 12.07 -10.58
C PRO A 193 -14.62 13.49 -10.16
N ALA A 194 -15.45 14.21 -9.38
CA ALA A 194 -15.09 15.55 -8.92
C ALA A 194 -14.00 15.51 -7.84
N ARG A 195 -14.09 14.57 -6.89
CA ARG A 195 -13.10 14.33 -5.83
C ARG A 195 -11.75 13.90 -6.40
N VAL A 196 -11.75 12.92 -7.31
CA VAL A 196 -10.54 12.44 -7.99
C VAL A 196 -9.85 13.57 -8.75
N ARG A 197 -10.62 14.40 -9.49
CA ARG A 197 -10.04 15.59 -10.14
C ARG A 197 -9.44 16.58 -9.13
N GLY A 198 -9.97 16.66 -7.90
CA GLY A 198 -9.38 17.44 -6.81
C GLY A 198 -8.01 16.93 -6.36
N MET A 199 -7.90 15.61 -6.19
CA MET A 199 -6.64 14.93 -5.91
C MET A 199 -5.62 15.15 -7.03
N LEU A 200 -5.99 14.89 -8.29
CA LEU A 200 -5.13 15.07 -9.46
C LEU A 200 -4.68 16.53 -9.65
N ARG A 201 -5.56 17.51 -9.37
CA ARG A 201 -5.17 18.94 -9.39
C ARG A 201 -4.16 19.29 -8.31
N SER A 202 -4.22 18.63 -7.15
CA SER A 202 -3.34 18.93 -6.02
C SER A 202 -1.98 18.27 -6.19
N PHE A 203 -1.96 16.98 -6.51
CA PHE A 203 -0.73 16.20 -6.55
C PHE A 203 -0.10 16.11 -7.94
N GLY A 204 -0.89 16.26 -9.00
CA GLY A 204 -0.49 16.02 -10.38
C GLY A 204 -0.99 14.67 -10.91
N GLY A 205 -0.85 14.48 -12.22
CA GLY A 205 -1.32 13.30 -12.95
C GLY A 205 -2.66 13.51 -13.68
N GLU A 206 -3.00 12.52 -14.49
CA GLU A 206 -4.22 12.41 -15.30
C GLU A 206 -5.09 11.22 -14.87
N GLU A 207 -4.48 10.23 -14.20
CA GLU A 207 -5.12 9.02 -13.68
C GLU A 207 -4.68 8.79 -12.23
N LEU A 208 -5.57 8.26 -11.40
CA LEU A 208 -5.29 7.82 -10.02
C LEU A 208 -5.34 6.29 -9.96
N VAL A 209 -4.36 5.67 -9.31
CA VAL A 209 -4.31 4.22 -9.08
C VAL A 209 -4.29 3.96 -7.58
N HIS A 210 -5.12 3.02 -7.12
CA HIS A 210 -5.18 2.62 -5.71
C HIS A 210 -5.37 1.11 -5.52
N GLY A 211 -5.13 0.65 -4.29
CA GLY A 211 -5.48 -0.67 -3.76
C GLY A 211 -6.47 -0.55 -2.60
N HIS A 212 -6.26 -1.29 -1.50
CA HIS A 212 -6.99 -1.27 -0.20
C HIS A 212 -8.47 -1.67 -0.21
N SER A 213 -9.21 -1.08 -1.15
CA SER A 213 -10.60 -1.32 -1.41
C SER A 213 -10.68 -2.38 -2.49
N THR A 214 -10.74 -3.64 -2.09
CA THR A 214 -10.68 -4.76 -3.03
C THR A 214 -11.73 -4.62 -4.13
N ILE A 215 -11.42 -5.09 -5.34
CA ILE A 215 -12.41 -5.12 -6.43
C ILE A 215 -13.68 -5.91 -6.02
N PRO A 216 -13.59 -7.07 -5.33
CA PRO A 216 -14.76 -7.75 -4.77
C PRO A 216 -15.57 -6.89 -3.81
N ASP A 217 -14.95 -6.09 -2.94
CA ASP A 217 -15.67 -5.24 -1.98
C ASP A 217 -16.47 -4.11 -2.66
N THR A 218 -16.10 -3.75 -3.89
CA THR A 218 -16.67 -2.65 -4.65
C THR A 218 -17.51 -3.10 -5.84
N THR A 219 -17.75 -4.41 -5.96
CA THR A 219 -18.51 -5.05 -7.04
C THR A 219 -19.32 -6.26 -6.54
N ASP A 220 -20.13 -6.87 -7.41
CA ASP A 220 -20.81 -8.13 -7.10
C ASP A 220 -19.96 -9.38 -7.45
N LEU A 221 -18.67 -9.19 -7.77
CA LEU A 221 -17.78 -10.29 -8.15
C LEU A 221 -17.26 -11.02 -6.92
N ALA A 222 -17.28 -12.35 -6.96
CA ALA A 222 -16.50 -13.14 -6.02
C ALA A 222 -14.99 -12.92 -6.27
N PRO A 223 -14.12 -13.02 -5.23
CA PRO A 223 -12.68 -12.82 -5.37
C PRO A 223 -12.04 -13.64 -6.50
N SER A 224 -12.42 -14.90 -6.65
CA SER A 224 -11.93 -15.80 -7.71
C SER A 224 -12.32 -15.37 -9.14
N GLN A 225 -13.31 -14.50 -9.29
CA GLN A 225 -13.77 -13.99 -10.59
C GLN A 225 -13.00 -12.73 -11.03
N VAL A 226 -12.26 -12.10 -10.12
CA VAL A 226 -11.46 -10.91 -10.42
C VAL A 226 -10.17 -11.32 -11.14
N THR A 227 -10.11 -10.97 -12.43
CA THR A 227 -8.97 -11.33 -13.30
C THR A 227 -8.25 -10.12 -13.90
N GLN A 228 -8.78 -8.92 -13.68
CA GLN A 228 -8.25 -7.67 -14.21
C GLN A 228 -8.53 -6.51 -13.27
N ALA A 229 -7.72 -5.47 -13.37
CA ALA A 229 -7.94 -4.21 -12.67
C ALA A 229 -9.23 -3.53 -13.13
N ARG A 230 -9.84 -2.74 -12.25
CA ARG A 230 -11.14 -2.12 -12.49
C ARG A 230 -11.00 -0.61 -12.67
N ARG A 231 -11.49 -0.11 -13.81
CA ARG A 231 -11.61 1.33 -14.06
C ARG A 231 -12.97 1.85 -13.62
N TYR A 232 -12.99 3.03 -13.00
CA TYR A 232 -14.21 3.75 -12.64
C TYR A 232 -13.96 5.27 -12.61
N CYS A 233 -14.93 6.06 -12.15
CA CYS A 233 -14.89 7.53 -12.17
C CYS A 233 -14.59 8.11 -13.56
N ASP A 234 -15.41 7.75 -14.56
CA ASP A 234 -15.20 8.14 -15.97
C ASP A 234 -13.80 7.75 -16.52
N GLY A 235 -13.21 6.69 -15.97
CA GLY A 235 -11.89 6.19 -16.35
C GLY A 235 -10.71 6.88 -15.65
N LEU A 236 -10.98 7.84 -14.75
CA LEU A 236 -9.95 8.56 -13.99
C LEU A 236 -9.29 7.72 -12.90
N VAL A 237 -9.93 6.63 -12.46
CA VAL A 237 -9.40 5.78 -11.40
C VAL A 237 -9.24 4.34 -11.87
N LEU A 238 -8.12 3.73 -11.50
CA LEU A 238 -7.83 2.33 -11.66
C LEU A 238 -7.61 1.67 -10.30
N ASN A 239 -8.49 0.76 -9.93
CA ASN A 239 -8.30 -0.12 -8.78
C ASN A 239 -7.51 -1.37 -9.20
N VAL A 240 -6.40 -1.65 -8.52
CA VAL A 240 -5.52 -2.79 -8.81
C VAL A 240 -5.51 -3.87 -7.72
N ASP A 241 -6.34 -3.73 -6.69
CA ASP A 241 -6.45 -4.73 -5.63
C ASP A 241 -7.44 -5.84 -6.03
N GLY A 242 -6.87 -7.01 -6.34
CA GLY A 242 -7.63 -8.19 -6.73
C GLY A 242 -8.24 -8.97 -5.56
N GLY A 243 -8.02 -8.55 -4.31
CA GLY A 243 -8.49 -9.22 -3.11
C GLY A 243 -7.71 -10.51 -2.83
N VAL A 244 -6.37 -10.45 -2.86
CA VAL A 244 -5.50 -11.64 -2.67
C VAL A 244 -5.84 -12.36 -1.36
N TYR A 245 -5.95 -11.63 -0.26
CA TYR A 245 -6.29 -12.20 1.05
C TYR A 245 -7.70 -12.82 1.09
N GLN A 246 -8.58 -12.45 0.17
CA GLN A 246 -9.93 -12.99 0.02
C GLN A 246 -9.97 -14.23 -0.89
N GLY A 247 -8.81 -14.74 -1.34
CA GLY A 247 -8.68 -15.82 -2.32
C GLY A 247 -8.80 -15.34 -3.78
N GLY A 248 -8.67 -14.03 -4.01
CA GLY A 248 -8.54 -13.43 -5.34
C GLY A 248 -7.13 -13.52 -5.90
N LYS A 249 -6.88 -12.84 -7.02
CA LYS A 249 -5.56 -12.84 -7.68
C LYS A 249 -4.72 -11.64 -7.28
N CYS A 250 -3.40 -11.85 -7.18
CA CYS A 250 -2.46 -10.72 -7.13
C CYS A 250 -2.38 -10.13 -8.53
N LEU A 251 -2.88 -8.91 -8.71
CA LEU A 251 -2.90 -8.27 -10.02
C LEU A 251 -1.62 -7.47 -10.25
N VAL A 252 -0.84 -7.87 -11.26
CA VAL A 252 0.25 -7.03 -11.78
C VAL A 252 -0.21 -6.38 -13.07
N VAL A 253 -0.33 -5.06 -13.05
CA VAL A 253 -0.97 -4.25 -14.08
C VAL A 253 0.05 -3.32 -14.73
N ARG A 254 0.11 -3.35 -16.06
CA ARG A 254 0.89 -2.40 -16.85
C ARG A 254 0.05 -1.15 -17.09
N LEU A 255 0.61 0.02 -16.80
CA LEU A 255 0.03 1.30 -17.18
C LEU A 255 0.57 1.73 -18.54
N ASN A 256 -0.22 2.51 -19.28
CA ASN A 256 0.12 3.01 -20.60
C ASN A 256 0.69 4.42 -20.53
#